data_AF-A0A7Y5RWF5-F1
#
_entry.id   AF-A0A7Y5RWF5-F1
#
_cell.length_a   1.000
_cell.length_b   1.000
_cell.length_c   1.000
_cell.angle_alpha   90.00
_cell.angle_beta   90.00
_cell.angle_gamma   90.00
#
_symmetry.space_group_name_H-M   'P 1'
#
loop_
_entity.id
_entity.type
_entity.pdbx_description
1 polymer ?
#
loop_
_entity_poly.entity_id
_entity_poly.type
_entity_poly.pdbx_seq_one_letter_code
_entity_poly.pdbx_strand_id
1 'polypeptide(L)' 'MMAAVTVHAGDAVPSSLVSQLEPGYRLGAEDVLLVSVWKDEQLTREVVVRPDGMFSFPLVGDIQAENQTVEDIRG' A
#
# COMPACT_ATOMS: atom_id res chain seq x y z
N MET A 1 33.59 -16.42 -11.81
CA MET A 1 33.63 -17.02 -10.45
C MET A 1 32.21 -16.92 -9.89
N MET A 2 31.40 -17.97 -10.02
CA MET A 2 30.01 -17.95 -9.54
C MET A 2 29.97 -18.61 -8.16
N ALA A 3 29.53 -17.88 -7.14
CA ALA A 3 29.25 -18.46 -5.83
C ALA A 3 27.90 -19.19 -5.92
N ALA A 4 27.93 -20.52 -5.88
CA ALA A 4 26.73 -21.31 -5.69
C ALA A 4 26.36 -21.24 -4.20
N VAL A 5 25.23 -20.63 -3.87
CA VAL A 5 24.67 -20.70 -2.52
C VAL A 5 23.85 -21.99 -2.45
N THR A 6 24.34 -22.97 -1.69
CA THR A 6 23.56 -24.16 -1.34
C THR A 6 22.64 -23.78 -0.18
N VAL A 7 21.33 -23.71 -0.43
CA VAL A 7 20.35 -23.53 0.64
C VAL A 7 20.08 -24.88 1.31
N HIS A 8 20.31 -24.97 2.62
CA HIS A 8 19.89 -26.12 3.41
C HIS A 8 18.44 -25.92 3.87
N ALA A 9 17.61 -26.95 3.69
CA ALA A 9 16.24 -27.00 4.19
C ALA A 9 16.28 -26.99 5.74
N GLY A 10 16.22 -25.80 6.32
CA GLY A 10 16.34 -25.59 7.76
C GLY A 10 16.81 -24.20 8.17
N ASP A 11 17.32 -23.38 7.23
CA ASP A 11 17.63 -21.99 7.52
C ASP A 11 16.34 -21.17 7.53
N ALA A 12 15.95 -20.68 8.71
CA ALA A 12 14.87 -19.72 8.82
C ALA A 12 15.26 -18.50 7.99
N VAL A 13 14.52 -18.24 6.91
CA VAL A 13 14.66 -16.99 6.17
C VAL A 13 14.55 -15.84 7.18
N PRO A 14 15.59 -15.02 7.38
CA PRO A 14 15.51 -13.94 8.34
C PRO A 14 14.33 -13.05 7.94
N SER A 15 13.43 -12.79 8.89
CA SER A 15 12.19 -12.04 8.65
C SER A 15 12.43 -10.67 8.00
N SER A 16 13.65 -10.12 8.14
CA SER A 16 14.10 -8.92 7.43
C SER A 16 14.16 -9.09 5.91
N LEU A 17 14.57 -10.25 5.38
CA LEU A 17 14.55 -10.51 3.93
C LEU A 17 13.12 -10.65 3.41
N VAL A 18 12.21 -11.19 4.23
CA VAL A 18 10.80 -11.33 3.87
C VAL A 18 10.11 -9.95 3.84
N SER A 19 10.38 -9.10 4.83
CA SER A 19 9.85 -7.73 4.88
C SER A 19 10.39 -6.82 3.76
N GLN A 20 11.59 -7.11 3.22
CA GLN A 20 12.15 -6.42 2.05
C GLN A 20 11.56 -6.91 0.71
N LEU A 21 10.82 -8.02 0.71
CA LEU A 21 10.29 -8.69 -0.48
C LEU A 21 8.77 -8.72 -0.55
N GLU A 22 8.05 -8.23 0.45
CA GLU A 22 6.61 -8.06 0.36
C GLU A 22 6.31 -6.71 -0.31
N PRO A 23 6.03 -6.68 -1.63
CA PRO A 23 5.45 -5.48 -2.21
C PRO A 23 4.15 -5.22 -1.46
N GLY A 24 4.05 -4.05 -0.81
CA GLY A 24 2.83 -3.66 -0.11
C GLY A 24 1.60 -3.82 -1.02
N TYR A 25 0.44 -4.04 -0.40
CA TYR A 25 -0.80 -4.19 -1.15
C TYR A 25 -1.01 -3.00 -2.09
N ARG A 26 -1.19 -3.30 -3.38
CA ARG A 26 -1.46 -2.30 -4.42
C ARG A 26 -2.96 -2.13 -4.54
N LEU A 27 -3.41 -0.89 -4.41
CA LEU A 27 -4.82 -0.54 -4.48
C LEU A 27 -5.35 -0.78 -5.91
N GLY A 28 -6.58 -1.27 -5.99
CA GLY A 28 -7.34 -1.49 -7.21
C GLY A 28 -8.74 -0.85 -7.12
N ALA A 29 -9.48 -0.92 -8.23
CA ALA A 29 -10.86 -0.49 -8.25
C ALA A 29 -11.70 -1.26 -7.21
N GLU A 30 -12.71 -0.59 -6.65
CA GLU A 30 -13.62 -1.11 -5.62
C GLU A 30 -13.01 -1.29 -4.22
N ASP A 31 -11.73 -1.01 -4.04
CA ASP A 31 -11.12 -0.95 -2.70
C ASP A 31 -11.72 0.18 -1.87
N VAL A 32 -11.91 -0.08 -0.57
CA VAL A 32 -12.39 0.89 0.42
C VAL A 32 -11.22 1.34 1.29
N LEU A 33 -10.99 2.65 1.37
CA LEU A 33 -9.97 3.25 2.22
C LEU A 33 -10.62 4.06 3.33
N LEU A 34 -10.15 3.90 4.56
CA LEU A 34 -10.41 4.85 5.64
C LEU A 34 -9.33 5.93 5.61
N VAL A 35 -9.72 7.15 5.23
CA VAL A 35 -8.83 8.31 5.24
C VAL A 35 -9.11 9.12 6.50
N SER A 36 -8.09 9.30 7.33
CA SER A 36 -8.20 10.02 8.61
C SER A 36 -7.26 11.22 8.65
N VAL A 37 -7.77 12.37 9.07
CA VAL A 37 -6.98 13.59 9.25
C VAL A 37 -6.89 13.90 10.74
N TRP A 38 -5.68 14.13 11.23
CA TRP A 38 -5.46 14.35 12.66
C TRP A 38 -6.22 15.58 13.16
N LYS A 39 -6.99 15.39 14.25
CA LYS A 39 -7.86 16.40 14.88
C LYS A 39 -8.97 16.95 13.97
N ASP A 40 -9.28 16.29 12.86
CA ASP A 40 -10.38 16.65 11.98
C ASP A 40 -11.26 15.43 11.66
N GLU A 41 -12.28 15.22 12.49
CA GLU A 41 -13.24 14.13 12.32
C GLU A 41 -14.16 14.35 11.11
N GLN A 42 -14.35 15.61 10.67
CA GLN A 42 -15.17 15.91 9.48
C GLN A 42 -14.49 15.48 8.18
N LEU A 43 -13.15 15.41 8.18
CA LEU A 43 -12.38 14.87 7.08
C LEU A 43 -12.19 13.35 7.19
N THR A 44 -12.36 12.76 8.38
CA THR A 44 -12.21 11.32 8.57
C THR A 44 -13.40 10.56 7.98
N ARG A 45 -13.18 9.83 6.89
CA ARG A 45 -14.25 9.12 6.18
C ARG A 45 -13.73 7.91 5.39
N GLU A 46 -14.65 7.01 5.08
CA GLU A 46 -14.43 5.97 4.09
C GLU A 46 -14.60 6.52 2.67
N VAL A 47 -13.70 6.13 1.77
CA VAL A 47 -13.73 6.43 0.34
C VAL A 47 -13.55 5.14 -0.47
N VAL A 48 -14.10 5.10 -1.66
CA VAL A 48 -13.94 3.98 -2.60
C VAL A 48 -13.02 4.40 -3.75
N VAL A 49 -12.11 3.52 -4.15
CA VAL A 49 -11.38 3.64 -5.40
C VAL A 49 -12.36 3.37 -6.55
N ARG A 50 -12.61 4.40 -7.35
CA ARG A 50 -13.49 4.35 -8.51
C ARG A 50 -12.90 3.45 -9.61
N PRO A 51 -13.71 3.04 -10.61
CA PRO A 51 -13.23 2.24 -11.74
C PRO A 51 -12.13 2.89 -12.60
N ASP A 52 -11.93 4.20 -12.48
CA ASP A 52 -10.84 4.93 -13.15
C ASP A 52 -9.51 4.89 -12.37
N GLY A 53 -9.48 4.18 -11.23
CA GLY A 53 -8.28 4.02 -10.42
C GLY A 53 -8.03 5.19 -9.45
N MET A 54 -8.96 6.13 -9.33
CA MET A 54 -8.84 7.29 -8.44
C MET A 54 -9.86 7.23 -7.30
N PHE A 55 -9.60 7.95 -6.22
CA PHE A 55 -10.65 8.31 -5.24
C PHE A 55 -10.71 9.82 -5.08
N SER A 56 -11.89 10.34 -4.71
CA SER A 56 -12.08 11.77 -4.47
C SER A 56 -12.08 12.05 -2.97
N PHE A 57 -11.37 13.10 -2.55
CA PHE A 57 -11.33 13.55 -1.16
C PHE A 57 -11.37 15.08 -1.09
N PRO A 58 -12.07 15.69 -0.11
CA PRO A 58 -12.12 17.14 0.00
C PRO A 58 -10.74 17.77 0.17
N LEU A 59 -10.66 19.03 -0.27
CA LEU A 59 -9.46 19.88 -0.25
C LEU A 59 -8.37 19.48 -1.27
N VAL A 60 -8.23 18.19 -1.59
CA VAL A 60 -7.19 17.68 -2.51
C VAL A 60 -7.75 17.19 -3.84
N GLY A 61 -9.06 17.00 -3.96
CA GLY A 61 -9.71 16.59 -5.21
C GLY A 61 -9.54 15.10 -5.48
N ASP A 62 -9.24 14.74 -6.72
CA ASP A 62 -9.04 13.37 -7.14
C ASP A 62 -7.58 12.94 -6.94
N ILE A 63 -7.38 11.80 -6.29
CA ILE A 63 -6.06 11.21 -6.03
C ILE A 63 -5.96 9.89 -6.78
N GLN A 64 -4.88 9.70 -7.54
CA GLN A 64 -4.55 8.42 -8.15
C GLN A 64 -4.29 7.40 -7.04
N ALA A 65 -4.90 6.23 -7.10
CA ALA A 65 -4.68 5.14 -6.14
C ALA A 65 -4.25 3.83 -6.82
N GLU A 66 -4.72 3.56 -8.02
CA GLU A 66 -4.44 2.32 -8.73
C GLU A 66 -2.93 2.05 -8.81
N ASN A 67 -2.56 0.80 -8.51
CA ASN A 67 -1.18 0.30 -8.48
C ASN A 67 -0.27 0.95 -7.43
N GLN A 68 -0.76 1.88 -6.61
CA GLN A 68 -0.02 2.44 -5.48
C GLN A 68 -0.35 1.70 -4.20
N THR A 69 0.61 1.69 -3.28
CA THR A 69 0.38 1.26 -1.90
C THR A 69 -0.20 2.41 -1.08
N VAL A 70 -0.73 2.10 0.10
CA VAL A 70 -1.15 3.13 1.05
C VAL A 70 0.02 4.03 1.45
N GLU A 71 1.24 3.49 1.52
CA GLU A 71 2.44 4.23 1.88
C GLU A 71 2.86 5.24 0.80
N ASP A 72 2.64 4.93 -0.48
CA ASP A 72 2.93 5.84 -1.59
C ASP A 72 2.02 7.09 -1.59
N ILE A 73 0.80 6.96 -1.06
CA ILE A 73 -0.21 8.02 -1.04
C ILE A 73 -0.16 8.83 0.25
N ARG A 74 0.29 8.22 1.35
CA ARG A 74 0.31 8.85 2.67
C ARG A 74 1.30 10.03 2.69
N GLY A 75 0.77 11.23 2.97
CA GLY A 75 1.55 12.45 3.22
C GLY A 75 1.87 12.70 4.69
#